data_AF-A0A1Y4IK97-F1
#
_entry.id   AF-A0A1Y4IK97-F1
#
_cell.length_a   1.000
_cell.length_b   1.000
_cell.length_c   1.000
_cell.angle_alpha   90.00
_cell.angle_beta   90.00
_cell.angle_gamma   90.00
#
_symmetry.space_group_name_H-M   'P 1'
#
loop_
_entity.id
_entity.type
_entity.pdbx_description
1 polymer ?
#
loop_
_entity_poly.entity_id
_entity_poly.type
_entity_poly.pdbx_seq_one_letter_code
_entity_poly.pdbx_strand_id
1 'polypeptide(L)'
;MLSGADRAVLDESFRNAQMGREAINAVIGKVEDDDLALDLNRQACKFVQLEEKLQKEYQKAKETPPEEKLLNRTMLWGGIQMNTLLNASTEHLAELMIQGNTRGITDLMKVVKSNKSVQKEYYELAQELMDFEEKNIEKLKAYLK
;
A
#
# COMPACT_ATOMS: atom_id res chain seq x y z
N MET A 1 -9.75 5.60 23.84
CA MET A 1 -10.15 4.39 23.08
C MET A 1 -10.44 4.85 21.67
N LEU A 2 -10.00 4.10 20.65
CA LEU A 2 -10.33 4.43 19.27
C LEU A 2 -11.85 4.33 19.10
N SER A 3 -12.46 5.31 18.44
CA SER A 3 -13.84 5.14 17.98
C SER A 3 -13.87 4.09 16.86
N GLY A 4 -15.05 3.54 16.56
CA GLY A 4 -15.19 2.62 15.41
C GLY A 4 -14.74 3.25 14.09
N ALA A 5 -14.97 4.57 13.93
CA ALA A 5 -14.52 5.34 12.77
C ALA A 5 -12.99 5.45 12.71
N ASP A 6 -12.36 5.78 13.85
CA ASP A 6 -10.90 5.88 13.96
C ASP A 6 -10.24 4.54 13.65
N ARG A 7 -10.78 3.47 14.26
CA ARG A 7 -10.30 2.10 14.07
C ARG A 7 -10.37 1.67 12.60
N ALA A 8 -11.50 1.94 11.94
CA ALA A 8 -11.67 1.56 10.53
C ALA A 8 -10.66 2.25 9.60
N VAL A 9 -10.40 3.55 9.82
CA VAL A 9 -9.42 4.31 9.02
C VAL A 9 -7.99 3.86 9.31
N LEU A 10 -7.65 3.65 10.58
CA LEU A 10 -6.31 3.21 10.98
C LEU A 10 -6.01 1.79 10.47
N ASP A 11 -6.99 0.88 10.57
CA ASP A 11 -6.86 -0.51 10.09
C ASP A 11 -6.66 -0.59 8.59
N GLU A 12 -7.37 0.22 7.81
CA GLU A 12 -7.20 0.25 6.36
C GLU A 12 -5.87 0.89 5.95
N SER A 13 -5.45 1.94 6.66
CA SER A 13 -4.15 2.58 6.44
C SER A 13 -3.00 1.60 6.70
N PHE A 14 -3.10 0.80 7.77
CA PHE A 14 -2.09 -0.21 8.11
C PHE A 14 -2.02 -1.34 7.08
N ARG A 15 -3.18 -1.87 6.66
CA ARG A 15 -3.26 -2.89 5.60
C ARG A 15 -2.69 -2.39 4.30
N ASN A 16 -3.08 -1.20 3.85
CA ASN A 16 -2.55 -0.62 2.62
C ASN A 16 -1.01 -0.53 2.66
N ALA A 17 -0.45 0.04 3.73
CA ALA A 17 1.00 0.20 3.85
C ALA A 17 1.75 -1.15 3.83
N GLN A 18 1.25 -2.14 4.58
CA GLN A 18 1.77 -3.52 4.55
C GLN A 18 1.72 -4.13 3.16
N MET A 19 0.54 -4.07 2.52
CA MET A 19 0.33 -4.65 1.20
C MET A 19 1.23 -4.00 0.14
N GLY A 20 1.41 -2.68 0.17
CA GLY A 20 2.30 -1.95 -0.74
C GLY A 20 3.76 -2.38 -0.60
N ARG A 21 4.26 -2.49 0.64
CA ARG A 21 5.63 -2.99 0.89
C ARG A 21 5.82 -4.42 0.43
N GLU A 22 4.85 -5.28 0.71
CA GLU A 22 4.93 -6.69 0.36
C GLU A 22 4.82 -6.94 -1.15
N ALA A 23 3.99 -6.13 -1.83
CA ALA A 23 3.91 -6.11 -3.28
C ALA A 23 5.28 -5.87 -3.90
N ILE A 24 5.98 -4.84 -3.42
CA ILE A 24 7.32 -4.50 -3.88
C ILE A 24 8.29 -5.65 -3.62
N ASN A 25 8.31 -6.21 -2.40
CA ASN A 25 9.19 -7.32 -2.05
C ASN A 25 8.95 -8.57 -2.93
N ALA A 26 7.72 -8.79 -3.39
CA ALA A 26 7.38 -9.92 -4.25
C ALA A 26 7.83 -9.75 -5.71
N VAL A 27 7.96 -8.51 -6.19
CA VAL A 27 8.33 -8.20 -7.58
C VAL A 27 9.78 -7.77 -7.74
N ILE A 28 10.42 -7.20 -6.71
CA ILE A 28 11.74 -6.56 -6.83
C ILE A 28 12.82 -7.50 -7.34
N GLY A 29 12.78 -8.78 -6.95
CA GLY A 29 13.75 -9.79 -7.41
C GLY A 29 13.60 -10.18 -8.89
N LYS A 30 12.58 -9.66 -9.59
CA LYS A 30 12.31 -9.90 -11.02
C LYS A 30 12.50 -8.66 -11.87
N VAL A 31 12.81 -7.52 -11.26
CA VAL A 31 13.00 -6.25 -11.98
C VAL A 31 14.41 -6.25 -12.57
N GLU A 32 14.50 -6.20 -13.91
CA GLU A 32 15.78 -6.09 -14.62
C GLU A 32 16.22 -4.64 -14.84
N ASP A 33 15.28 -3.68 -14.76
CA ASP A 33 15.54 -2.26 -14.93
C ASP A 33 15.97 -1.62 -13.61
N ASP A 34 17.23 -1.18 -13.55
CA ASP A 34 17.85 -0.65 -12.34
C ASP A 34 17.14 0.62 -11.81
N ASP A 35 16.60 1.46 -12.69
CA ASP A 35 15.89 2.68 -12.31
C ASP A 35 14.55 2.34 -11.65
N LEU A 36 13.79 1.41 -12.25
CA LEU A 36 12.56 0.88 -11.65
C LEU A 36 12.86 0.20 -10.31
N ALA A 37 13.92 -0.62 -10.23
CA ALA A 37 14.30 -1.28 -8.99
C ALA A 37 14.66 -0.26 -7.89
N LEU A 38 15.39 0.80 -8.23
CA LEU A 38 15.74 1.87 -7.30
C LEU A 38 14.48 2.60 -6.80
N ASP A 39 13.56 2.95 -7.69
CA ASP A 39 12.32 3.64 -7.32
C ASP A 39 11.42 2.75 -6.46
N LEU A 40 11.26 1.47 -6.78
CA LEU A 40 10.51 0.53 -5.95
C LEU A 40 11.13 0.36 -4.56
N ASN A 41 12.46 0.27 -4.44
CA ASN A 41 13.12 0.23 -3.12
C ASN A 41 12.86 1.50 -2.29
N ARG A 42 12.88 2.68 -2.93
CA ARG A 42 12.51 3.94 -2.27
C ARG A 42 11.07 3.92 -1.78
N GLN A 43 10.15 3.37 -2.59
CA GLN A 43 8.75 3.21 -2.19
C GLN A 43 8.61 2.27 -0.99
N ALA A 44 9.28 1.11 -1.02
CA ALA A 44 9.26 0.14 0.08
C ALA A 44 9.77 0.76 1.39
N CYS A 45 10.86 1.53 1.34
CA CYS A 45 11.38 2.25 2.52
C CYS A 45 10.34 3.22 3.08
N LYS A 46 9.64 3.96 2.21
CA LYS A 46 8.61 4.91 2.66
C LYS A 46 7.37 4.19 3.23
N PHE A 47 6.97 3.05 2.67
CA PHE A 47 5.92 2.21 3.27
C PHE A 47 6.31 1.71 4.67
N VAL A 48 7.56 1.26 4.89
CA VAL A 48 8.04 0.90 6.25
C VAL A 48 7.88 2.08 7.23
N GLN A 49 8.28 3.28 6.83
CA GLN A 49 8.14 4.47 7.68
C GLN A 49 6.67 4.79 8.00
N LEU A 50 5.76 4.58 7.05
CA LEU A 50 4.32 4.78 7.26
C LEU A 50 3.75 3.69 8.19
N GLU A 51 4.13 2.43 8.02
CA GLU A 51 3.79 1.33 8.94
C GLU A 51 4.25 1.63 10.37
N GLU A 52 5.48 2.12 10.55
CA GLU A 52 6.01 2.51 11.87
C GLU A 52 5.21 3.66 12.51
N LYS A 53 4.78 4.66 11.73
CA LYS A 53 3.90 5.73 12.21
C LYS A 53 2.55 5.17 12.67
N LEU A 54 1.93 4.34 11.85
CA LEU A 54 0.64 3.71 12.16
C LEU A 54 0.74 2.82 13.41
N GLN A 55 1.83 2.07 13.55
CA GLN A 55 2.07 1.23 14.72
C GLN A 55 2.22 2.06 16.00
N LYS A 56 2.83 3.25 15.95
CA LYS A 56 2.87 4.18 17.09
C LYS A 56 1.47 4.65 17.49
N GLU A 57 0.58 4.87 16.54
CA GLU A 57 -0.82 5.22 16.85
C GLU A 57 -1.57 4.10 17.58
N TYR A 58 -1.41 2.85 17.14
CA TYR A 58 -1.95 1.71 17.87
C TYR A 58 -1.41 1.61 19.29
N GLN A 59 -0.09 1.83 19.48
CA GLN A 59 0.53 1.81 20.80
C GLN A 59 -0.02 2.92 21.71
N LYS A 60 -0.17 4.16 21.21
CA LYS A 60 -0.79 5.26 21.96
C LYS A 60 -2.22 4.93 22.38
N ALA A 61 -2.99 4.32 21.47
CA ALA A 61 -4.36 3.89 21.73
C ALA A 61 -4.46 2.68 22.67
N LYS A 62 -3.35 2.01 22.98
CA LYS A 62 -3.28 0.71 23.68
C LYS A 62 -4.08 -0.38 22.96
N GLU A 63 -4.05 -0.35 21.64
CA GLU A 63 -4.66 -1.34 20.77
C GLU A 63 -3.60 -2.02 19.89
N THR A 64 -3.98 -3.12 19.23
CA THR A 64 -3.10 -3.84 18.31
C THR A 64 -3.51 -3.58 16.86
N PRO A 65 -2.57 -3.55 15.90
CA PRO A 65 -2.89 -3.56 14.47
C PRO A 65 -3.73 -4.79 14.09
N PRO A 66 -4.45 -4.74 12.96
CA PRO A 66 -5.19 -5.90 12.48
C PRO A 66 -4.21 -7.05 12.13
N GLU A 67 -4.54 -8.27 12.53
CA GLU A 67 -3.83 -9.46 12.04
C GLU A 67 -4.20 -9.70 10.57
N GLU A 68 -3.26 -9.51 9.65
CA GLU A 68 -3.46 -9.97 8.28
C GLU A 68 -3.27 -11.49 8.20
N LYS A 69 -4.35 -12.22 7.88
CA LYS A 69 -4.24 -13.63 7.52
C LYS A 69 -3.45 -13.76 6.21
N LEU A 70 -2.29 -14.40 6.28
CA LEU A 70 -1.40 -14.76 5.18
C LEU A 70 -2.12 -15.29 3.91
N LEU A 71 -3.29 -15.93 4.07
CA LEU A 71 -4.12 -16.46 2.98
C LEU A 71 -4.68 -15.40 2.01
N ASN A 72 -4.99 -14.18 2.48
CA ASN A 72 -5.44 -13.11 1.56
C ASN A 72 -4.30 -12.60 0.67
N ARG A 73 -3.05 -12.67 1.15
CA ARG A 73 -1.84 -12.31 0.41
C ARG A 73 -1.64 -13.21 -0.81
N THR A 74 -2.00 -14.50 -0.72
CA THR A 74 -1.86 -15.44 -1.85
C THR A 74 -2.98 -15.33 -2.89
N MET A 75 -4.20 -14.93 -2.53
CA MET A 75 -5.30 -14.81 -3.51
C MET A 75 -5.19 -13.56 -4.38
N LEU A 76 -4.81 -12.41 -3.79
CA LEU A 76 -4.65 -11.16 -4.54
C LEU A 76 -3.60 -11.29 -5.65
N TRP A 77 -2.50 -11.97 -5.33
CA TRP A 77 -1.42 -12.28 -6.25
C TRP A 77 -1.69 -13.54 -7.09
N GLY A 78 -2.49 -14.49 -6.60
CA GLY A 78 -2.87 -15.71 -7.33
C GLY A 78 -3.69 -15.44 -8.59
N GLY A 79 -4.56 -14.43 -8.56
CA GLY A 79 -5.26 -13.94 -9.76
C GLY A 79 -4.33 -13.24 -10.77
N ILE A 80 -3.26 -12.62 -10.28
CA ILE A 80 -2.21 -11.98 -11.09
C ILE A 80 -1.27 -13.06 -11.69
N GLN A 81 -1.10 -14.21 -11.04
CA GLN A 81 -0.03 -15.16 -11.35
C GLN A 81 -0.19 -15.99 -12.62
N MET A 82 -1.39 -16.29 -13.15
CA MET A 82 -1.44 -17.23 -14.30
C MET A 82 -0.90 -16.67 -15.62
N ASN A 83 -0.96 -15.36 -15.86
CA ASN A 83 -0.40 -14.75 -17.09
C ASN A 83 0.86 -13.88 -16.83
N THR A 84 1.09 -13.43 -15.59
CA THR A 84 2.21 -12.54 -15.22
C THR A 84 3.52 -13.29 -14.94
N LEU A 85 3.47 -14.56 -14.53
CA LEU A 85 4.68 -15.32 -14.18
C LEU A 85 5.64 -15.53 -15.38
N LEU A 86 5.21 -15.25 -16.60
CA LEU A 86 5.99 -15.40 -17.83
C LEU A 86 6.43 -14.06 -18.46
N ASN A 87 5.91 -12.91 -17.99
CA ASN A 87 6.28 -11.60 -18.53
C ASN A 87 6.77 -10.67 -17.39
N ALA A 88 8.08 -10.65 -17.19
CA ALA A 88 8.77 -9.79 -16.22
C ALA A 88 9.23 -8.47 -16.83
N SER A 89 8.61 -8.00 -17.91
CA SER A 89 9.01 -6.73 -18.53
C SER A 89 8.81 -5.56 -17.56
N THR A 90 9.69 -4.56 -17.66
CA THR A 90 9.63 -3.31 -16.89
C THR A 90 8.25 -2.65 -16.94
N GLU A 91 7.65 -2.60 -18.13
CA GLU A 91 6.32 -2.03 -18.36
C GLU A 91 5.23 -2.81 -17.61
N HIS A 92 5.23 -4.14 -17.70
CA HIS A 92 4.23 -4.98 -17.04
C HIS A 92 4.34 -4.86 -15.51
N LEU A 93 5.57 -4.85 -14.98
CA LEU A 93 5.81 -4.66 -13.55
C LEU A 93 5.35 -3.27 -13.08
N ALA A 94 5.62 -2.23 -13.87
CA ALA A 94 5.15 -0.88 -13.57
C ALA A 94 3.62 -0.78 -13.58
N GLU A 95 2.96 -1.40 -14.56
CA GLU A 95 1.49 -1.45 -14.64
C GLU A 95 0.89 -2.14 -13.41
N LEU A 96 1.43 -3.29 -13.00
CA LEU A 96 0.97 -4.00 -11.79
C LEU A 96 1.09 -3.13 -10.55
N MET A 97 2.19 -2.41 -10.40
CA MET A 97 2.40 -1.51 -9.26
C MET A 97 1.45 -0.30 -9.31
N ILE A 98 1.15 0.25 -10.49
CA ILE A 98 0.14 1.31 -10.66
C ILE A 98 -1.24 0.81 -10.25
N GLN A 99 -1.63 -0.39 -10.67
CA GLN A 99 -2.91 -0.99 -10.29
C GLN A 99 -3.00 -1.19 -8.77
N GLY A 100 -1.91 -1.64 -8.14
CA GLY A 100 -1.79 -1.79 -6.69
C GLY A 100 -2.00 -0.46 -5.95
N ASN A 101 -1.25 0.58 -6.29
CA ASN A 101 -1.38 1.92 -5.69
C ASN A 101 -2.78 2.51 -5.95
N THR A 102 -3.34 2.35 -7.15
CA THR A 102 -4.69 2.87 -7.48
C THR A 102 -5.76 2.23 -6.60
N ARG A 103 -5.65 0.91 -6.38
CA ARG A 103 -6.56 0.18 -5.49
C ARG A 103 -6.41 0.66 -4.04
N GLY A 104 -5.18 0.82 -3.59
CA GLY A 104 -4.87 1.31 -2.26
C GLY A 104 -5.52 2.67 -1.96
N ILE A 105 -5.34 3.65 -2.87
CA ILE A 105 -5.98 4.97 -2.78
C ILE A 105 -7.50 4.84 -2.73
N THR A 106 -8.06 4.00 -3.60
CA THR A 106 -9.51 3.80 -3.70
C THR A 106 -10.10 3.25 -2.40
N ASP A 107 -9.46 2.26 -1.79
CA ASP A 107 -9.96 1.62 -0.58
C ASP A 107 -9.83 2.55 0.65
N LEU A 108 -8.72 3.29 0.77
CA LEU A 108 -8.57 4.36 1.76
C LEU A 108 -9.64 5.46 1.61
N MET A 109 -9.86 5.92 0.38
CA MET A 109 -10.85 6.97 0.11
C MET A 109 -12.26 6.53 0.49
N LYS A 110 -12.63 5.26 0.20
CA LYS A 110 -13.93 4.70 0.62
C LYS A 110 -14.07 4.69 2.14
N VAL A 111 -13.07 4.18 2.85
CA VAL A 111 -13.08 4.07 4.31
C VAL A 111 -13.16 5.46 4.96
N VAL A 112 -12.37 6.42 4.49
CA VAL A 112 -12.39 7.79 5.01
C VAL A 112 -13.75 8.46 4.77
N LYS A 113 -14.31 8.35 3.55
CA LYS A 113 -15.62 8.93 3.22
C LYS A 113 -16.78 8.33 4.03
N SER A 114 -16.66 7.04 4.38
CA SER A 114 -17.67 6.31 5.15
C SER A 114 -17.60 6.65 6.65
N ASN A 115 -16.47 7.17 7.12
CA ASN A 115 -16.19 7.42 8.54
C ASN A 115 -15.97 8.93 8.81
N LYS A 116 -17.00 9.75 8.60
CA LYS A 116 -16.91 11.23 8.71
C LYS A 116 -16.54 11.77 10.09
N SER A 117 -16.69 10.96 11.14
CA SER A 117 -16.33 11.31 12.52
C SER A 117 -14.91 10.90 12.90
N VAL A 118 -14.11 10.44 11.94
CA VAL A 118 -12.69 10.10 12.17
C VAL A 118 -11.95 11.32 12.73
N GLN A 119 -11.09 11.09 13.72
CA GLN A 119 -10.22 12.11 14.25
C GLN A 119 -9.23 12.60 13.19
N LYS A 120 -8.91 13.90 13.27
CA LYS A 120 -8.03 14.58 12.32
C LYS A 120 -6.68 13.86 12.15
N GLU A 121 -6.08 13.36 13.22
CA GLU A 121 -4.80 12.64 13.19
C GLU A 121 -4.83 11.40 12.28
N TYR A 122 -5.87 10.58 12.36
CA TYR A 122 -5.99 9.37 11.52
C TYR A 122 -6.39 9.69 10.09
N TYR A 123 -7.20 10.73 9.89
CA TYR A 123 -7.50 11.25 8.56
C TYR A 123 -6.23 11.74 7.84
N GLU A 124 -5.37 12.50 8.54
CA GLU A 124 -4.11 13.01 8.00
C GLU A 124 -3.13 11.88 7.65
N LEU A 125 -3.09 10.79 8.44
CA LEU A 125 -2.29 9.62 8.10
C LEU A 125 -2.80 8.92 6.83
N ALA A 126 -4.11 8.73 6.70
CA ALA A 126 -4.69 8.16 5.49
C ALA A 126 -4.46 9.04 4.25
N GLN A 127 -4.53 10.38 4.42
CA GLN A 127 -4.19 11.34 3.36
C GLN A 127 -2.70 11.27 2.99
N GLU A 128 -1.77 11.23 3.97
CA GLU A 128 -0.33 11.09 3.70
C GLU A 128 -0.06 9.82 2.86
N LEU A 129 -0.77 8.73 3.15
CA LEU A 129 -0.64 7.48 2.43
C LEU A 129 -1.17 7.59 0.99
N MET A 130 -2.37 8.16 0.79
CA MET A 130 -2.95 8.36 -0.55
C MET A 130 -2.07 9.27 -1.41
N ASP A 131 -1.57 10.38 -0.87
CA ASP A 131 -0.67 11.31 -1.57
C ASP A 131 0.65 10.64 -1.97
N PHE A 132 1.13 9.72 -1.13
CA PHE A 132 2.32 8.94 -1.41
C PHE A 132 2.08 7.94 -2.54
N GLU A 133 0.99 7.18 -2.49
CA GLU A 133 0.62 6.24 -3.55
C GLU A 133 0.36 6.94 -4.89
N GLU A 134 -0.24 8.14 -4.88
CA GLU A 134 -0.44 8.95 -6.09
C GLU A 134 0.91 9.36 -6.71
N LYS A 135 1.86 9.81 -5.89
CA LYS A 135 3.23 10.12 -6.34
C LYS A 135 3.95 8.89 -6.91
N ASN A 136 3.69 7.71 -6.36
CA ASN A 136 4.24 6.46 -6.88
C ASN A 136 3.68 6.15 -8.26
N ILE A 137 2.36 6.31 -8.45
CA ILE A 137 1.72 6.15 -9.76
C ILE A 137 2.36 7.10 -10.79
N GLU A 138 2.54 8.37 -10.45
CA GLU A 138 3.15 9.34 -11.37
C GLU A 138 4.58 8.95 -11.78
N LYS A 139 5.38 8.41 -10.86
CA LYS A 139 6.71 7.88 -11.19
C LYS A 139 6.64 6.64 -12.06
N LEU A 140 5.75 5.71 -11.72
CA LEU A 140 5.62 4.43 -12.43
C LEU A 140 5.16 4.60 -13.88
N LYS A 141 4.40 5.67 -14.18
CA LYS A 141 4.00 6.01 -15.55
C LYS A 141 5.18 6.22 -16.50
N ALA A 142 6.36 6.62 -16.01
CA ALA A 142 7.55 6.80 -16.84
C ALA A 142 8.08 5.48 -17.43
N TYR A 143 7.66 4.34 -16.90
CA TYR A 143 8.07 3.01 -17.32
C TYR A 143 7.03 2.33 -18.23
N LEU A 144 5.89 2.97 -18.48
CA LEU A 144 4.90 2.52 -19.45
C LEU A 144 5.34 2.96 -20.85
N LYS A 145 5.36 2.03 -21.82
CA LYS A 145 5.82 2.30 -23.19
C LYS A 145 4.66 2.53 -24.16
#